data_AF-A0A7J6UTM3-F1
#
_entry.id   AF-A0A7J6UTM3-F1
#
_cell.length_a   1.000
_cell.length_b   1.000
_cell.length_c   1.000
_cell.angle_alpha   90.00
_cell.angle_beta   90.00
_cell.angle_gamma   90.00
#
_symmetry.space_group_name_H-M   'P 1'
#
loop_
_entity.id
_entity.type
_entity.pdbx_description
1 polymer ?
#
loop_
_entity_poly.entity_id
_entity_poly.type
_entity_poly.pdbx_seq_one_letter_code
_entity_poly.pdbx_strand_id
1 'polypeptide(L)'
;MNTLNFLGSDITSVNVAQIPGLNTLGISMVCIDYAQWCISPQHSHPRASEILIVLEGTLFVGFITSDPEKSLITKVLQRGDVFVFPVGLIHFQRNIGYGPAVAFATFNSQNLVLSLWQMQVV
;
A
#
# COMPACT_ATOMS: atom_id res chain seq x y z
N MET A 1 -3.41 -13.25 -11.31
CA MET A 1 -2.32 -12.56 -10.59
C MET A 1 -1.01 -13.12 -11.10
N ASN A 2 -0.12 -12.27 -11.58
CA ASN A 2 1.25 -12.69 -11.91
C ASN A 2 2.24 -12.09 -10.90
N THR A 3 2.33 -12.73 -9.74
CA THR A 3 3.27 -12.32 -8.67
C THR A 3 4.67 -12.89 -8.85
N LEU A 4 4.94 -13.59 -9.96
CA LEU A 4 6.28 -14.05 -10.37
C LEU A 4 7.07 -12.90 -11.02
N ASN A 5 7.23 -11.80 -10.30
CA ASN A 5 7.98 -10.62 -10.74
C ASN A 5 8.93 -10.15 -9.63
N PHE A 6 9.83 -9.23 -9.95
CA PHE A 6 10.87 -8.75 -9.02
C PHE A 6 10.31 -8.17 -7.71
N LEU A 7 9.11 -7.58 -7.76
CA LEU A 7 8.47 -7.02 -6.56
C LEU A 7 7.78 -8.08 -5.72
N GLY A 8 7.47 -9.25 -6.30
CA GLY A 8 6.67 -10.29 -5.64
C GLY A 8 5.20 -9.92 -5.49
N SER A 9 4.73 -8.82 -6.10
CA SER A 9 3.36 -8.33 -5.99
C SER A 9 2.78 -7.96 -7.35
N ASP A 10 1.47 -8.07 -7.50
CA ASP A 10 0.71 -7.60 -8.66
C ASP A 10 -0.24 -6.49 -8.21
N ILE A 11 -0.29 -5.37 -8.94
CA ILE A 11 -1.09 -4.19 -8.57
C ILE A 11 -2.08 -3.92 -9.69
N THR A 12 -3.36 -4.10 -9.39
CA THR A 12 -4.46 -3.71 -10.29
C THR A 12 -4.99 -2.36 -9.86
N SER A 13 -4.78 -1.32 -10.67
CA SER A 13 -5.19 0.05 -10.36
C SER A 13 -6.56 0.41 -10.92
N VAL A 14 -7.32 1.19 -10.15
CA VAL A 14 -8.60 1.79 -10.52
C VAL A 14 -8.54 3.29 -10.22
N ASN A 15 -8.17 4.08 -11.23
CA ASN A 15 -8.11 5.54 -11.16
C ASN A 15 -8.71 6.18 -12.42
N VAL A 16 -8.57 7.50 -12.58
CA VAL A 16 -9.13 8.25 -13.72
C VAL A 16 -8.67 7.77 -15.10
N ALA A 17 -7.51 7.11 -15.19
CA ALA A 17 -7.02 6.53 -16.44
C ALA A 17 -7.78 5.25 -16.83
N GLN A 18 -8.18 4.42 -15.86
CA GLN A 18 -8.98 3.21 -16.11
C GLN A 18 -10.48 3.48 -16.15
N ILE A 19 -10.98 4.40 -15.30
CA ILE A 19 -12.40 4.76 -15.22
C ILE A 19 -12.51 6.29 -15.26
N PRO A 20 -12.67 6.91 -16.45
CA PRO A 20 -12.73 8.36 -16.61
C PRO A 20 -13.83 9.04 -15.77
N GLY A 21 -14.91 8.32 -15.45
CA GLY A 21 -15.99 8.80 -14.59
C GLY A 21 -15.58 9.10 -13.13
N LEU A 22 -14.39 8.67 -12.71
CA LEU A 22 -13.83 9.03 -11.40
C LEU A 22 -13.25 10.46 -11.36
N ASN A 23 -13.15 11.14 -12.51
CA ASN A 23 -12.64 12.50 -12.55
C ASN A 23 -13.50 13.42 -11.67
N THR A 24 -12.86 14.29 -10.91
CA THR A 24 -13.44 15.22 -9.92
C THR A 24 -13.97 14.59 -8.63
N LEU A 25 -14.10 13.26 -8.54
CA LEU A 25 -14.60 12.58 -7.33
C LEU A 25 -13.56 12.49 -6.21
N GLY A 26 -12.28 12.72 -6.52
CA GLY A 26 -11.21 12.71 -5.52
C GLY A 26 -10.91 11.34 -4.92
N ILE A 27 -11.23 10.24 -5.63
CA ILE A 27 -11.02 8.88 -5.13
C ILE A 27 -10.35 7.97 -6.16
N SER A 28 -9.56 7.02 -5.67
CA SER A 28 -9.02 5.90 -6.46
C SER A 28 -8.77 4.70 -5.55
N MET A 29 -8.53 3.54 -6.17
CA MET A 29 -8.33 2.29 -5.46
C MET A 29 -7.29 1.42 -6.18
N VAL A 30 -6.67 0.51 -5.44
CA VAL A 30 -5.85 -0.57 -5.98
C VAL A 30 -6.22 -1.90 -5.32
N CYS A 31 -6.15 -2.99 -6.08
CA CYS A 31 -6.04 -4.34 -5.57
C CYS A 31 -4.58 -4.74 -5.59
N ILE A 32 -4.09 -5.27 -4.47
CA ILE A 32 -2.71 -5.70 -4.33
C ILE A 32 -2.70 -7.18 -3.98
N ASP A 33 -2.07 -7.96 -4.85
CA ASP A 33 -1.82 -9.37 -4.66
C ASP A 33 -0.37 -9.56 -4.26
N TYR A 34 -0.13 -10.14 -3.09
CA TYR A 34 1.20 -10.37 -2.55
C TYR A 34 1.55 -11.86 -2.66
N ALA A 35 2.69 -12.18 -3.28
CA ALA A 35 3.31 -13.48 -3.11
C ALA A 35 3.71 -13.70 -1.63
N GLN A 36 3.96 -14.95 -1.28
CA GLN A 36 4.48 -15.31 0.03
C GLN A 36 5.79 -14.55 0.30
N TRP A 37 5.92 -13.96 1.49
CA TRP A 37 7.10 -13.20 1.92
C TRP A 37 7.42 -11.92 1.13
N CYS A 38 6.58 -11.54 0.16
CA CYS A 38 6.70 -10.32 -0.62
C CYS A 38 6.73 -9.07 0.27
N ILE A 39 7.50 -8.07 -0.14
CA ILE A 39 7.51 -6.74 0.46
C ILE A 39 7.13 -5.69 -0.59
N SER A 40 6.12 -4.89 -0.27
CA SER A 40 5.96 -3.59 -0.89
C SER A 40 6.97 -2.66 -0.22
N PRO A 41 8.02 -2.21 -0.94
CA PRO A 41 9.13 -1.47 -0.35
C PRO A 41 8.66 -0.13 0.21
N GLN A 42 9.53 0.56 0.95
CA GLN A 42 9.19 1.87 1.52
C GLN A 42 8.79 2.88 0.43
N HIS A 43 7.61 3.45 0.57
CA HIS A 43 7.07 4.44 -0.37
C HIS A 43 6.16 5.43 0.34
N SER A 44 5.76 6.49 -0.38
CA SER A 44 4.77 7.45 0.10
C SER A 44 3.85 7.94 -1.01
N HIS A 45 2.73 8.53 -0.58
CA HIS A 45 1.73 9.16 -1.45
C HIS A 45 1.62 10.64 -1.09
N PRO A 46 2.27 11.56 -1.84
CA PRO A 46 2.35 12.97 -1.46
C PRO A 46 1.01 13.73 -1.51
N ARG A 47 -0.04 13.11 -2.07
CA ARG A 47 -1.36 13.76 -2.25
C ARG A 47 -2.54 12.93 -1.74
N ALA A 48 -2.30 11.80 -1.07
CA ALA A 48 -3.37 10.97 -0.58
C ALA A 48 -3.00 10.26 0.73
N SER A 49 -3.97 10.15 1.63
CA SER A 49 -3.98 9.11 2.65
C SER A 49 -4.43 7.80 2.00
N GLU A 50 -3.95 6.68 2.53
CA GLU A 50 -4.31 5.34 2.10
C GLU A 50 -5.07 4.61 3.22
N ILE A 51 -6.17 3.95 2.86
CA ILE A 51 -6.87 3.00 3.73
C ILE A 51 -6.70 1.61 3.12
N LEU A 52 -6.00 0.73 3.84
CA LEU A 52 -5.75 -0.65 3.44
C LEU A 52 -6.67 -1.61 4.21
N ILE A 53 -7.31 -2.52 3.49
CA ILE A 53 -8.17 -3.58 4.04
C ILE A 53 -7.65 -4.93 3.54
N VAL A 54 -7.37 -5.86 4.46
CA VAL A 54 -6.92 -7.21 4.10
C VAL A 54 -8.12 -8.08 3.76
N LEU A 55 -8.13 -8.65 2.56
CA LEU A 55 -9.15 -9.60 2.11
C LEU A 55 -8.74 -11.05 2.40
N GLU A 56 -7.45 -11.35 2.29
CA GLU A 56 -6.87 -12.68 2.51
C GLU A 56 -5.42 -12.58 3.00
N GLY A 57 -4.97 -13.58 3.76
CA GLY A 57 -3.59 -13.68 4.24
C GLY A 57 -3.27 -12.81 5.46
N THR A 58 -1.97 -12.57 5.67
CA THR A 58 -1.43 -11.86 6.84
C THR A 58 -0.40 -10.83 6.41
N LEU A 59 -0.65 -9.55 6.70
CA LEU A 59 0.26 -8.45 6.36
C LEU A 59 0.85 -7.80 7.61
N PHE A 60 2.17 -7.67 7.65
CA PHE A 60 2.85 -6.75 8.55
C PHE A 60 2.98 -5.40 7.87
N VAL A 61 2.41 -4.36 8.45
CA VAL A 61 2.37 -3.02 7.88
C VAL A 61 2.92 -1.99 8.85
N GLY A 62 3.35 -0.85 8.33
CA GLY A 62 3.69 0.29 9.19
C GLY A 62 4.04 1.56 8.43
N PHE A 63 4.08 2.68 9.15
CA PHE A 63 4.55 3.97 8.68
C PHE A 63 5.47 4.65 9.69
N ILE A 64 6.25 5.61 9.22
CA ILE A 64 7.14 6.43 10.04
C ILE A 64 6.50 7.80 10.23
N THR A 65 6.39 8.27 11.49
CA THR A 65 5.89 9.63 11.78
C THR A 65 6.86 10.71 11.30
N SER A 66 6.36 11.92 11.11
CA SER A 66 7.19 13.07 10.77
C SER A 66 8.05 13.53 11.95
N ASP A 67 8.91 14.52 11.68
CA ASP A 67 9.64 15.22 12.72
C ASP A 67 8.72 15.83 13.79
N PRO A 68 9.16 15.84 15.06
CA PRO A 68 10.50 15.45 15.53
C PRO A 68 10.65 13.96 15.89
N GLU A 69 9.56 13.20 15.96
CA GLU A 69 9.55 11.87 16.60
C GLU A 69 10.15 10.77 15.73
N LYS A 70 9.95 10.83 14.39
CA LYS A 70 10.40 9.79 13.44
C LYS A 70 10.14 8.35 13.91
N SER A 71 9.00 8.14 14.57
CA SER A 71 8.65 6.89 15.25
C SER A 71 7.98 5.92 14.28
N LEU A 72 8.30 4.63 14.43
CA LEU A 72 7.72 3.56 13.63
C LEU A 72 6.42 3.06 14.27
N ILE A 73 5.29 3.25 13.58
CA ILE A 73 3.98 2.70 13.95
C ILE A 73 3.71 1.47 13.10
N THR A 74 3.46 0.32 13.73
CA THR A 74 3.29 -0.97 13.02
C THR A 74 2.11 -1.77 13.54
N LYS A 75 1.61 -2.67 12.70
CA LYS A 75 0.60 -3.67 13.07
C LYS A 75 0.70 -4.90 12.18
N VAL A 76 0.34 -6.06 12.73
CA VAL A 76 0.00 -7.25 11.93
C VAL A 76 -1.50 -7.25 11.67
N LEU A 77 -1.88 -7.30 10.40
CA LEU A 77 -3.24 -7.34 9.91
C LEU A 77 -3.57 -8.75 9.43
N GLN A 78 -4.77 -9.21 9.77
CA GLN A 78 -5.40 -10.41 9.24
C GLN A 78 -6.62 -10.04 8.39
N ARG A 79 -7.21 -11.03 7.73
CA ARG A 79 -8.47 -10.87 6.99
C ARG A 79 -9.51 -10.05 7.78
N GLY A 80 -10.01 -8.98 7.15
CA GLY A 80 -11.00 -8.07 7.71
C GLY A 80 -10.41 -6.89 8.49
N ASP A 81 -9.12 -6.94 8.84
CA ASP A 81 -8.45 -5.81 9.49
C ASP A 81 -8.22 -4.66 8.52
N VAL A 82 -8.25 -3.45 9.09
CA VAL A 82 -8.05 -2.18 8.40
C VAL A 82 -6.89 -1.43 9.01
N PHE A 83 -6.12 -0.73 8.18
CA PHE A 83 -5.06 0.17 8.61
C PHE A 83 -5.04 1.43 7.75
N VAL A 84 -4.69 2.57 8.35
CA VAL A 84 -4.69 3.86 7.67
C VAL A 84 -3.28 4.43 7.67
N PHE A 85 -2.79 4.79 6.49
CA PHE A 85 -1.52 5.50 6.30
C PHE A 85 -1.82 6.98 6.08
N PRO A 86 -1.34 7.88 6.97
CA PRO A 86 -1.51 9.31 6.78
C PRO A 86 -0.82 9.83 5.52
N VAL A 87 -1.40 10.86 4.90
CA VAL A 87 -0.87 11.48 3.68
C VAL A 87 0.62 11.82 3.76
N GLY A 88 1.36 11.45 2.71
CA GLY A 88 2.76 11.80 2.54
C GLY A 88 3.76 11.03 3.41
N LEU A 89 3.30 10.22 4.38
CA LEU A 89 4.20 9.46 5.25
C LEU A 89 4.78 8.24 4.53
N ILE A 90 6.04 7.95 4.85
CA ILE A 90 6.74 6.76 4.36
C ILE A 90 6.14 5.54 5.05
N HIS A 91 5.72 4.55 4.28
CA HIS A 91 5.10 3.33 4.77
C HIS A 91 5.48 2.11 3.93
N PHE A 92 5.13 0.93 4.43
CA PHE A 92 5.41 -0.36 3.79
C PHE A 92 4.33 -1.40 4.15
N GLN A 93 4.29 -2.46 3.34
CA GLN A 93 3.52 -3.67 3.62
C GLN A 93 4.40 -4.89 3.34
N ARG A 94 4.33 -5.92 4.19
CA ARG A 94 5.03 -7.19 4.01
C ARG A 94 4.07 -8.33 4.26
N ASN A 95 3.98 -9.25 3.31
CA ASN A 95 3.30 -10.52 3.57
C ASN A 95 4.18 -11.38 4.48
N ILE A 96 3.67 -11.69 5.68
CA ILE A 96 4.37 -12.57 6.65
C ILE A 96 3.66 -13.91 6.83
N GLY A 97 2.63 -14.18 6.03
CA GLY A 97 1.92 -15.44 6.01
C GLY A 97 2.67 -16.53 5.25
N TYR A 98 2.21 -17.77 5.42
CA TYR A 98 2.74 -18.93 4.70
C TYR A 98 2.17 -19.13 3.29
N GLY A 99 1.32 -18.20 2.82
CA GLY A 99 0.71 -18.22 1.50
C GLY A 99 0.58 -16.81 0.92
N PRO A 100 -0.10 -16.66 -0.22
CA PRO A 100 -0.39 -15.34 -0.78
C PRO A 100 -1.31 -14.53 0.14
N ALA A 101 -1.28 -13.20 -0.03
CA ALA A 101 -2.18 -12.27 0.64
C ALA A 101 -2.81 -11.33 -0.38
N VAL A 102 -4.02 -10.84 -0.10
CA VAL A 102 -4.76 -9.92 -0.97
C VAL A 102 -5.27 -8.75 -0.12
N ALA A 103 -5.11 -7.53 -0.62
CA ALA A 103 -5.63 -6.34 0.03
C ALA A 103 -6.19 -5.34 -0.98
N PHE A 104 -7.18 -4.55 -0.54
CA PHE A 104 -7.56 -3.32 -1.21
C PHE A 104 -6.94 -2.14 -0.50
N ALA A 105 -6.38 -1.22 -1.27
CA ALA A 105 -5.99 0.10 -0.79
C ALA A 105 -6.84 1.16 -1.50
N THR A 106 -7.42 2.06 -0.73
CA THR A 106 -8.28 3.16 -1.22
C THR A 106 -7.69 4.50 -0.82
N PHE A 107 -7.86 5.50 -1.68
CA PHE A 107 -7.15 6.77 -1.55
C PHE A 107 -8.09 7.93 -1.75
N ASN A 108 -7.92 8.98 -0.96
CA ASN A 108 -8.63 10.26 -1.10
C ASN A 108 -8.00 11.17 -2.16
N SER A 109 -7.53 10.58 -3.27
CA SER A 109 -7.15 11.30 -4.48
C SER A 109 -7.53 10.50 -5.70
N GLN A 110 -7.98 11.19 -6.75
CA GLN A 110 -8.31 10.57 -8.03
C GLN A 110 -7.08 10.12 -8.84
N ASN A 111 -5.89 10.61 -8.47
CA ASN A 111 -4.64 10.29 -9.13
C ASN A 111 -3.53 9.97 -8.12
N LEU A 112 -3.14 8.70 -8.14
CA LEU A 112 -2.09 8.14 -7.31
C LEU A 112 -0.73 8.58 -7.85
N VAL A 113 -0.01 9.37 -7.05
CA VAL A 113 1.43 9.51 -7.25
C VAL A 113 2.13 8.69 -6.19
N LEU A 114 3.03 7.85 -6.67
CA LEU A 114 3.88 6.98 -5.88
C LEU A 114 5.26 7.61 -5.83
N SER A 115 5.82 7.76 -4.63
CA SER A 115 7.21 8.12 -4.42
C SER A 115 7.93 6.93 -3.79
N LEU A 116 8.80 6.28 -4.56
CA LEU A 116 9.63 5.17 -4.08
C LEU A 116 10.81 5.71 -3.29
N TRP A 117 11.01 5.19 -2.08
CA TRP A 117 12.23 5.42 -1.31
C TRP A 117 13.10 4.18 -1.43
N GLN A 118 14.03 4.18 -2.39
CA GLN A 118 15.16 3.25 -2.30
C GLN A 118 16.07 3.77 -1.20
N MET A 119 16.20 3.00 -0.11
CA MET A 119 17.37 3.13 0.74
C MET A 119 18.58 2.85 -0.16
N GLN A 120 19.36 3.89 -0.49
CA GLN A 120 20.76 3.67 -0.81
C GLN A 120 21.36 2.98 0.42
N VAL A 121 21.58 1.67 0.30
CA VAL A 121 22.50 1.00 1.19
C VAL A 121 23.85 1.68 0.92
N VAL A 122 24.40 2.31 1.95
CA VAL A 122 25.76 2.84 1.95
C VAL A 122 26.74 1.71 1.62
#